data_AF-A0A5P6NZ94-F1
#
_entry.id   AF-A0A5P6NZ94-F1
#
_cell.length_a   1.000
_cell.length_b   1.000
_cell.length_c   1.000
_cell.angle_alpha   90.00
_cell.angle_beta   90.00
_cell.angle_gamma   90.00
#
_symmetry.space_group_name_H-M   'P 1'
#
loop_
_entity.id
_entity.type
_entity.pdbx_description
1 polymer ?
#
loop_
_entity_poly.entity_id
_entity_poly.type
_entity_poly.pdbx_seq_one_letter_code
_entity_poly.pdbx_strand_id
1 'polypeptide(L)'
;MKPQKQLLRHNPPASYGDCFRTAIAIVLDMDAADVPHFMDGGVSGDDGAAAAEAFLNAHGMTAINIVVDGARPLQAVLDSIAGTNLRQMPAFLLTGTSRNSCAHVVVGCNGDIVCDPSIDGSGIVGPCDDGFYWLTFFGALQATNGQAKHQRDARSARERLEAASMLLCAELWKAGLDRGSFYVTIGGGELHVYARCERPEAMPSCAYPVEWHVAEVKIDPVSTEAA
;
A
#
# COMPACT_ATOMS: atom_id res chain seq x y z
N MET A 1 2.80 6.59 18.19
CA MET A 1 3.06 7.87 17.49
C MET A 1 4.16 8.58 18.21
N LYS A 2 5.21 8.99 17.49
CA LYS A 2 6.42 9.63 18.05
C LYS A 2 6.53 11.06 17.53
N PRO A 3 6.04 12.07 18.27
CA PRO A 3 6.11 13.47 17.86
C PRO A 3 7.55 13.91 17.62
N GLN A 4 7.80 14.51 16.46
CA GLN A 4 9.13 14.99 16.08
C GLN A 4 9.03 16.11 15.03
N LYS A 5 10.13 16.84 14.84
CA LYS A 5 10.23 17.91 13.85
C LYS A 5 10.93 17.42 12.59
N GLN A 6 10.60 18.06 11.49
CA GLN A 6 11.24 17.84 10.20
C GLN A 6 12.75 18.14 10.30
N LEU A 7 13.56 17.36 9.61
CA LEU A 7 15.02 17.42 9.64
C LEU A 7 15.56 18.56 8.78
N LEU A 8 14.86 18.88 7.70
CA LEU A 8 15.24 19.89 6.71
C LEU A 8 14.23 21.02 6.73
N ARG A 9 14.70 22.27 6.78
CA ARG A 9 13.84 23.45 6.63
C ARG A 9 13.23 23.46 5.23
N HIS A 10 11.94 23.79 5.15
CA HIS A 10 11.25 24.00 3.87
C HIS A 10 11.83 25.27 3.21
N ASN A 11 12.46 25.11 2.05
CA ASN A 11 13.10 26.16 1.26
C ASN A 11 13.06 25.79 -0.25
N PRO A 12 11.91 25.89 -0.92
CA PRO A 12 11.81 25.59 -2.35
C PRO A 12 12.69 26.53 -3.21
N PRO A 13 13.25 26.04 -4.33
CA PRO A 13 13.18 24.66 -4.81
C PRO A 13 14.18 23.72 -4.14
N ALA A 14 15.08 24.23 -3.27
CA ALA A 14 16.20 23.48 -2.73
C ALA A 14 15.81 22.34 -1.76
N SER A 15 14.77 22.53 -0.96
CA SER A 15 14.28 21.52 -0.02
C SER A 15 12.77 21.67 0.24
N TYR A 16 11.99 20.62 -0.02
CA TYR A 16 10.55 20.60 0.26
C TYR A 16 10.08 19.15 0.47
N GLY A 17 8.87 18.94 1.00
CA GLY A 17 8.34 17.59 1.26
C GLY A 17 8.87 16.89 2.51
N ASP A 18 9.81 17.50 3.25
CA ASP A 18 10.35 16.94 4.49
C ASP A 18 9.29 16.80 5.59
N CYS A 19 8.33 17.74 5.62
CA CYS A 19 7.15 17.67 6.48
C CYS A 19 6.33 16.40 6.23
N PHE A 20 6.20 15.96 4.97
CA PHE A 20 5.43 14.77 4.61
C PHE A 20 6.08 13.49 5.13
N ARG A 21 7.39 13.27 4.89
CA ARG A 21 8.08 12.09 5.43
C ARG A 21 8.09 12.06 6.97
N THR A 22 8.21 13.23 7.59
CA THR A 22 8.21 13.35 9.06
C THR A 22 6.84 13.03 9.62
N ALA A 23 5.76 13.49 8.97
CA ALA A 23 4.40 13.17 9.36
C ALA A 23 4.12 11.66 9.27
N ILE A 24 4.60 11.00 8.21
CA ILE A 24 4.58 9.53 8.10
C ILE A 24 5.34 8.89 9.26
N ALA A 25 6.57 9.32 9.52
CA ALA A 25 7.39 8.79 10.63
C ALA A 25 6.68 8.90 11.99
N ILE A 26 6.03 10.03 12.28
CA ILE A 26 5.26 10.23 13.51
C ILE A 26 4.13 9.21 13.62
N VAL A 27 3.35 9.02 12.56
CA VAL A 27 2.21 8.07 12.57
C VAL A 27 2.70 6.63 12.74
N LEU A 28 3.79 6.27 12.07
CA LEU A 28 4.38 4.92 12.11
C LEU A 28 5.25 4.64 13.34
N ASP A 29 5.40 5.62 14.24
CA ASP A 29 6.27 5.51 15.43
C ASP A 29 7.75 5.27 15.11
N MET A 30 8.23 5.82 13.98
CA MET A 30 9.59 5.70 13.46
C MET A 30 10.39 7.00 13.66
N ASP A 31 11.71 6.94 13.51
CA ASP A 31 12.52 8.15 13.34
C ASP A 31 12.39 8.71 11.91
N ALA A 32 12.31 10.04 11.77
CA ALA A 32 12.19 10.68 10.46
C ALA A 32 13.39 10.42 9.55
N ALA A 33 14.55 10.10 10.12
CA ALA A 33 15.75 9.69 9.39
C ALA A 33 15.59 8.30 8.73
N ASP A 34 14.73 7.45 9.28
CA ASP A 34 14.45 6.10 8.75
C ASP A 34 13.34 6.10 7.68
N VAL A 35 12.68 7.25 7.46
CA VAL A 35 11.69 7.43 6.38
C VAL A 35 12.34 8.19 5.22
N PRO A 36 12.28 7.65 3.98
CA PRO A 36 12.87 8.31 2.81
C PRO A 36 12.33 9.72 2.60
N HIS A 37 13.18 10.63 2.15
CA HIS A 37 12.73 11.95 1.73
C HIS A 37 12.21 11.87 0.29
N PHE A 38 10.90 11.61 0.15
CA PHE A 38 10.27 11.27 -1.13
C PHE A 38 10.35 12.37 -2.20
N MET A 39 10.56 13.64 -1.80
CA MET A 39 10.66 14.79 -2.70
C MET A 39 12.10 15.29 -2.89
N ASP A 40 13.09 14.51 -2.44
CA ASP A 40 14.50 14.86 -2.62
C ASP A 40 14.89 14.90 -4.11
N GLY A 41 15.85 15.76 -4.46
CA GLY A 41 16.33 15.89 -5.84
C GLY A 41 15.36 16.54 -6.83
N GLY A 42 14.27 17.16 -6.36
CA GLY A 42 13.35 17.91 -7.23
C GLY A 42 12.43 17.03 -8.07
N VAL A 43 12.13 15.81 -7.61
CA VAL A 43 11.23 14.88 -8.30
C VAL A 43 9.81 15.45 -8.41
N SER A 44 9.05 14.92 -9.38
CA SER A 44 7.64 15.29 -9.56
C SER A 44 6.80 14.84 -8.35
N GLY A 45 5.63 15.48 -8.18
CA GLY A 45 4.67 15.06 -7.15
C GLY A 45 4.25 13.59 -7.30
N ASP A 46 4.06 13.13 -8.53
CA ASP A 46 3.65 11.76 -8.84
C ASP A 46 4.75 10.75 -8.49
N ASP A 47 6.00 11.06 -8.83
CA ASP A 47 7.15 10.19 -8.49
C ASP A 47 7.34 10.09 -6.97
N GLY A 48 7.22 11.22 -6.27
CA GLY A 48 7.28 11.26 -4.81
C GLY A 48 6.14 10.49 -4.15
N ALA A 49 4.91 10.60 -4.69
CA ALA A 49 3.77 9.83 -4.22
C ALA A 49 3.95 8.32 -4.45
N ALA A 50 4.45 7.91 -5.61
CA ALA A 50 4.74 6.51 -5.93
C ALA A 50 5.83 5.93 -5.01
N ALA A 51 6.88 6.71 -4.70
CA ALA A 51 7.91 6.32 -3.76
C ALA A 51 7.37 6.16 -2.34
N ALA A 52 6.49 7.06 -1.90
CA ALA A 52 5.82 6.95 -0.60
C ALA A 52 4.90 5.74 -0.53
N GLU A 53 4.11 5.45 -1.57
CA GLU A 53 3.27 4.26 -1.65
C GLU A 53 4.12 2.98 -1.59
N ALA A 54 5.23 2.91 -2.33
CA ALA A 54 6.13 1.76 -2.29
C ALA A 54 6.71 1.53 -0.88
N PHE A 55 7.11 2.59 -0.18
CA PHE A 55 7.58 2.53 1.19
C PHE A 55 6.50 2.04 2.16
N LEU A 56 5.27 2.56 2.05
CA LEU A 56 4.14 2.13 2.89
C LEU A 56 3.77 0.66 2.61
N ASN A 57 3.77 0.24 1.35
CA ASN A 57 3.48 -1.13 0.95
C ASN A 57 4.50 -2.12 1.53
N ALA A 58 5.78 -1.74 1.58
CA ALA A 58 6.84 -2.54 2.21
C ALA A 58 6.60 -2.75 3.73
N HIS A 59 5.83 -1.86 4.37
CA HIS A 59 5.39 -1.97 5.76
C HIS A 59 3.99 -2.57 5.90
N GLY A 60 3.44 -3.19 4.84
CA GLY A 60 2.11 -3.80 4.87
C GLY A 60 0.96 -2.79 4.98
N MET A 61 1.19 -1.53 4.62
CA MET A 61 0.21 -0.46 4.67
C MET A 61 -0.07 0.12 3.28
N THR A 62 -1.19 0.81 3.17
CA THR A 62 -1.56 1.58 1.97
C THR A 62 -2.12 2.92 2.40
N ALA A 63 -1.88 3.96 1.59
CA ALA A 63 -2.45 5.27 1.81
C ALA A 63 -3.87 5.36 1.21
N ILE A 64 -4.81 5.90 1.98
CA ILE A 64 -6.16 6.22 1.54
C ILE A 64 -6.30 7.73 1.55
N ASN A 65 -6.35 8.33 0.37
CA ASN A 65 -6.46 9.78 0.21
C ASN A 65 -7.92 10.19 0.04
N ILE A 66 -8.35 11.16 0.85
CA ILE A 66 -9.67 11.77 0.80
C ILE A 66 -9.47 13.27 0.56
N VAL A 67 -10.13 13.78 -0.47
CA VAL A 67 -10.09 15.20 -0.83
C VAL A 67 -11.33 15.88 -0.28
N VAL A 68 -11.15 17.01 0.40
CA VAL A 68 -12.25 17.80 0.97
C VAL A 68 -12.21 19.21 0.41
N ASP A 69 -13.34 19.69 -0.10
CA ASP A 69 -13.52 21.04 -0.61
C ASP A 69 -13.08 22.09 0.42
N GLY A 70 -12.16 22.97 0.01
CA GLY A 70 -11.61 24.07 0.80
C GLY A 70 -12.59 25.20 1.10
N ALA A 71 -13.76 25.22 0.46
CA ALA A 71 -14.86 26.11 0.85
C ALA A 71 -15.37 25.82 2.28
N ARG A 72 -15.08 24.63 2.83
CA ARG A 72 -15.38 24.30 4.22
C ARG A 72 -14.29 24.86 5.16
N PRO A 73 -14.67 25.48 6.29
CA PRO A 73 -13.71 25.86 7.33
C PRO A 73 -12.93 24.63 7.84
N LEU A 74 -11.64 24.79 8.12
CA LEU A 74 -10.78 23.73 8.65
C LEU A 74 -11.41 23.01 9.85
N GLN A 75 -12.00 23.75 10.79
CA GLN A 75 -12.65 23.15 11.96
C GLN A 75 -13.79 22.21 11.57
N ALA A 76 -14.59 22.53 10.56
CA ALA A 76 -15.67 21.67 10.10
C ALA A 76 -15.16 20.36 9.47
N VAL A 77 -13.98 20.40 8.84
CA VAL A 77 -13.29 19.18 8.33
C VAL A 77 -12.88 18.28 9.49
N LEU A 78 -12.23 18.87 10.49
CA LEU A 78 -11.80 18.21 11.72
C LEU A 78 -12.97 17.61 12.52
N ASP A 79 -14.04 18.37 12.72
CA ASP A 79 -15.27 17.92 13.39
C ASP A 79 -15.92 16.75 12.65
N SER A 80 -15.87 16.75 11.31
CA SER A 80 -16.40 15.63 10.50
C SER A 80 -15.63 14.34 10.75
N ILE A 81 -14.30 14.42 10.90
CA ILE A 81 -13.46 13.25 11.20
C ILE A 81 -13.78 12.72 12.61
N ALA A 82 -13.83 13.62 13.60
CA ALA A 82 -14.20 13.26 14.97
C ALA A 82 -15.57 12.58 15.02
N GLY A 83 -16.59 13.17 14.38
CA GLY A 83 -17.96 12.66 14.40
C GLY A 83 -18.16 11.33 13.68
N THR A 84 -17.29 10.97 12.73
CA THR A 84 -17.41 9.73 11.94
C THR A 84 -16.60 8.56 12.48
N ASN A 85 -15.56 8.81 13.30
CA ASN A 85 -14.62 7.78 13.76
C ASN A 85 -14.42 7.76 15.29
N LEU A 86 -15.49 8.03 16.04
CA LEU A 86 -15.46 8.24 17.50
C LEU A 86 -14.81 7.11 18.32
N ARG A 87 -14.84 5.86 17.84
CA ARG A 87 -14.31 4.72 18.60
C ARG A 87 -12.87 4.37 18.26
N GLN A 88 -12.47 4.62 17.03
CA GLN A 88 -11.21 4.18 16.46
C GLN A 88 -10.11 5.24 16.61
N MET A 89 -10.50 6.52 16.75
CA MET A 89 -9.60 7.66 16.92
C MET A 89 -8.42 7.61 15.93
N PRO A 90 -8.68 7.45 14.62
CA PRO A 90 -7.61 7.19 13.66
C PRO A 90 -6.62 8.35 13.61
N ALA A 91 -5.34 8.02 13.49
CA ALA A 91 -4.32 8.97 13.07
C ALA A 91 -4.43 9.21 11.57
N PHE A 92 -4.21 10.45 11.14
CA PHE A 92 -4.28 10.85 9.74
C PHE A 92 -3.28 11.97 9.47
N LEU A 93 -2.92 12.13 8.20
CA LEU A 93 -2.22 13.31 7.73
C LEU A 93 -3.23 14.30 7.18
N LEU A 94 -3.02 15.58 7.45
CA LEU A 94 -3.77 16.68 6.86
C LEU A 94 -2.80 17.59 6.11
N THR A 95 -3.01 17.72 4.81
CA THR A 95 -2.30 18.68 3.97
C THR A 95 -3.19 19.89 3.69
N GLY A 96 -2.61 21.08 3.79
CA GLY A 96 -3.26 22.36 3.53
C GLY A 96 -2.23 23.48 3.36
N THR A 97 -2.71 24.72 3.27
CA THR A 97 -1.84 25.90 3.31
C THR A 97 -1.49 26.26 4.75
N SER A 98 -0.20 26.50 4.97
CA SER A 98 0.34 26.94 6.27
C SER A 98 0.31 28.45 6.48
N ARG A 99 0.63 28.91 7.71
CA ARG A 99 0.79 30.35 8.01
C ARG A 99 1.87 31.04 7.18
N ASN A 100 2.84 30.28 6.70
CA ASN A 100 3.91 30.78 5.85
C ASN A 100 3.53 30.74 4.34
N SER A 101 2.24 30.52 4.03
CA SER A 101 1.70 30.52 2.67
C SER A 101 2.30 29.46 1.75
N CYS A 102 2.74 28.33 2.30
CA CYS A 102 3.18 27.16 1.55
C CYS A 102 2.37 25.90 1.91
N ALA A 103 2.34 24.93 1.00
CA ALA A 103 1.77 23.61 1.25
C ALA A 103 2.51 22.93 2.42
N HIS A 104 1.75 22.41 3.37
CA HIS A 104 2.27 21.81 4.59
C HIS A 104 1.42 20.63 5.03
N VAL A 105 2.05 19.70 5.76
CA VAL A 105 1.42 18.48 6.27
C VAL A 105 1.52 18.46 7.78
N VAL A 106 0.40 18.22 8.46
CA VAL A 106 0.34 18.00 9.92
C VAL A 106 -0.25 16.63 10.23
N VAL A 107 -0.01 16.14 11.45
CA VAL A 107 -0.60 14.90 11.94
C VAL A 107 -1.81 15.23 12.78
N GLY A 108 -2.95 14.67 12.38
CA GLY A 108 -4.18 14.71 13.15
C GLY A 108 -4.50 13.38 13.83
N CYS A 109 -5.27 13.45 14.91
CA CYS A 109 -5.84 12.30 15.59
C CYS A 109 -7.16 12.72 16.24
N ASN A 110 -8.21 11.92 16.07
CA ASN A 110 -9.54 12.17 16.65
C ASN A 110 -10.12 13.57 16.35
N GLY A 111 -9.88 14.09 15.14
CA GLY A 111 -10.34 15.43 14.75
C GLY A 111 -9.53 16.58 15.33
N ASP A 112 -8.40 16.34 15.99
CA ASP A 112 -7.49 17.39 16.42
C ASP A 112 -6.17 17.32 15.65
N ILE A 113 -5.52 18.46 15.41
CA ILE A 113 -4.11 18.48 14.98
C ILE A 113 -3.25 18.24 16.21
N VAL A 114 -2.66 17.04 16.30
CA VAL A 114 -1.89 16.61 17.49
C VAL A 114 -0.38 16.82 17.34
N CYS A 115 0.12 16.91 16.11
CA CYS A 115 1.53 17.19 15.87
C CYS A 115 1.72 18.00 14.59
N ASP A 116 2.55 19.03 14.68
CA ASP A 116 3.02 19.80 13.54
C ASP A 116 4.52 19.52 13.31
N PRO A 117 4.89 18.84 12.20
CA PRO A 117 6.28 18.55 11.86
C PRO A 117 7.14 19.79 11.60
N SER A 118 6.55 20.95 11.28
CA SER A 118 7.33 22.14 10.93
C SER A 118 8.21 22.60 12.11
N ILE A 119 9.42 23.07 11.77
CA ILE A 119 10.39 23.58 12.75
C ILE A 119 9.84 24.77 13.53
N ASP A 120 9.02 25.60 12.87
CA ASP A 120 8.48 26.85 13.41
C ASP A 120 7.01 26.75 13.85
N GLY A 121 6.40 25.57 13.79
CA GLY A 121 4.99 25.39 14.17
C GLY A 121 4.05 26.14 13.22
N SER A 122 4.33 26.11 11.92
CA SER A 122 3.58 26.78 10.86
C SER A 122 2.07 26.51 10.88
N GLY A 123 1.64 25.31 11.26
CA GLY A 123 0.25 24.86 11.29
C GLY A 123 -0.41 24.83 9.92
N ILE A 124 -1.73 24.57 9.91
CA ILE A 124 -2.60 24.69 8.72
C ILE A 124 -3.62 25.79 8.98
N VAL A 125 -3.80 26.70 8.01
CA VAL A 125 -4.74 27.83 8.08
C VAL A 125 -5.75 27.86 6.95
N GLY A 126 -5.59 27.01 5.94
CA GLY A 126 -6.49 26.96 4.80
C GLY A 126 -6.25 25.75 3.91
N PRO A 127 -7.04 25.59 2.84
CA PRO A 127 -6.83 24.56 1.84
C PRO A 127 -5.52 24.79 1.07
N CYS A 128 -5.06 23.79 0.33
CA CYS A 128 -3.94 23.93 -0.61
C CYS A 128 -4.29 24.92 -1.74
N ASP A 129 -3.32 25.19 -2.61
CA ASP A 129 -3.46 26.10 -3.77
C ASP A 129 -4.45 25.58 -4.83
N ASP A 130 -4.70 24.27 -4.86
CA ASP A 130 -5.74 23.62 -5.65
C ASP A 130 -7.16 23.82 -5.09
N GLY A 131 -7.30 24.46 -3.92
CA GLY A 131 -8.58 24.70 -3.27
C GLY A 131 -9.09 23.54 -2.41
N PHE A 132 -8.27 22.52 -2.10
CA PHE A 132 -8.67 21.38 -1.31
C PHE A 132 -7.83 21.18 -0.04
N TYR A 133 -8.44 20.54 0.97
CA TYR A 133 -7.70 19.84 2.01
C TYR A 133 -7.49 18.39 1.57
N TRP A 134 -6.29 17.87 1.78
CA TRP A 134 -6.00 16.46 1.53
C TRP A 134 -5.84 15.73 2.86
N LEU A 135 -6.66 14.71 3.07
CA LEU A 135 -6.58 13.82 4.21
C LEU A 135 -5.98 12.49 3.76
N THR A 136 -4.92 12.03 4.43
CA THR A 136 -4.35 10.71 4.19
C THR A 136 -4.52 9.83 5.43
N PHE A 137 -5.29 8.77 5.28
CA PHE A 137 -5.41 7.69 6.27
C PHE A 137 -4.53 6.52 5.86
N PHE A 138 -4.18 5.66 6.81
CA PHE A 138 -3.41 4.45 6.57
C PHE A 138 -4.28 3.22 6.79
N GLY A 139 -4.37 2.37 5.78
CA GLY A 139 -5.07 1.10 5.83
C GLY A 139 -4.10 -0.08 5.77
N ALA A 140 -4.55 -1.25 6.18
CA ALA A 140 -3.82 -2.49 5.96
C ALA A 140 -3.78 -2.81 4.46
N LEU A 141 -2.60 -3.07 3.91
CA LEU A 141 -2.44 -3.42 2.50
C LEU A 141 -3.23 -4.69 2.15
N GLN A 142 -3.33 -5.65 3.08
CA GLN A 142 -4.10 -6.88 2.86
C GLN A 142 -5.58 -6.59 2.60
N ALA A 143 -6.14 -5.51 3.15
CA ALA A 143 -7.52 -5.11 2.91
C ALA A 143 -7.75 -4.59 1.48
N THR A 144 -6.69 -4.20 0.77
CA THR A 144 -6.74 -3.75 -0.63
C THR A 144 -6.16 -4.77 -1.61
N ASN A 145 -5.62 -5.88 -1.10
CA ASN A 145 -5.00 -6.96 -1.87
C ASN A 145 -6.04 -7.92 -2.51
N GLY A 146 -7.03 -7.36 -3.19
CA GLY A 146 -8.02 -8.10 -3.98
C GLY A 146 -7.55 -8.36 -5.41
N GLN A 147 -8.18 -9.33 -6.09
CA GLN A 147 -7.93 -9.63 -7.52
C GLN A 147 -7.90 -8.38 -8.42
N ALA A 148 -8.75 -7.38 -8.14
CA ALA A 148 -8.80 -6.12 -8.89
C ALA A 148 -7.51 -5.28 -8.79
N LYS A 149 -6.80 -5.32 -7.65
CA LYS A 149 -5.52 -4.60 -7.49
C LYS A 149 -4.41 -5.26 -8.30
N HIS A 150 -4.31 -6.59 -8.25
CA HIS A 150 -3.35 -7.34 -9.07
C HIS A 150 -3.55 -7.12 -10.58
N GLN A 151 -4.79 -6.97 -11.03
CA GLN A 151 -5.09 -6.65 -12.44
C GLN A 151 -4.66 -5.23 -12.84
N ARG A 152 -4.78 -4.26 -11.92
CA ARG A 152 -4.47 -2.83 -12.13
C ARG A 152 -2.99 -2.51 -12.02
N ASP A 153 -2.29 -3.08 -11.04
CA ASP A 153 -0.89 -2.73 -10.72
C ASP A 153 0.13 -3.38 -11.65
N ALA A 154 -0.30 -4.38 -12.42
CA ALA A 154 0.52 -4.98 -13.44
C ALA A 154 0.64 -4.04 -14.66
N ARG A 155 1.82 -3.42 -14.77
CA ARG A 155 2.24 -2.51 -15.84
C ARG A 155 2.39 -3.23 -17.17
N SER A 156 2.53 -4.55 -17.16
CA SER A 156 2.59 -5.39 -18.35
C SER A 156 1.67 -6.61 -18.25
N ALA A 157 1.33 -7.19 -19.41
CA ALA A 157 0.62 -8.47 -19.45
C ALA A 157 1.37 -9.58 -18.69
N ARG A 158 2.71 -9.54 -18.68
CA ARG A 158 3.55 -10.48 -17.94
C ARG A 158 3.39 -10.32 -16.43
N GLU A 159 3.40 -9.10 -15.92
CA GLU A 159 3.20 -8.85 -14.48
C GLU A 159 1.80 -9.30 -14.02
N ARG A 160 0.78 -9.21 -14.88
CA ARG A 160 -0.57 -9.76 -14.60
C ARG A 160 -0.52 -11.27 -14.44
N LEU A 161 0.22 -11.94 -15.33
CA LEU A 161 0.41 -13.39 -15.30
C LEU A 161 1.25 -13.81 -14.08
N GLU A 162 2.25 -13.03 -13.69
CA GLU A 162 3.06 -13.30 -12.49
C GLU A 162 2.19 -13.20 -11.23
N ALA A 163 1.38 -12.15 -11.10
CA ALA A 163 0.44 -12.02 -9.99
C ALA A 163 -0.61 -13.16 -9.96
N ALA A 164 -1.17 -13.50 -11.13
CA ALA A 164 -2.10 -14.62 -11.25
C ALA A 164 -1.42 -15.97 -10.91
N SER A 165 -0.14 -16.15 -11.24
CA SER A 165 0.62 -17.36 -10.90
C SER A 165 0.76 -17.56 -9.37
N MET A 166 0.97 -16.47 -8.62
CA MET A 166 1.08 -16.52 -7.17
C MET A 166 -0.24 -16.89 -6.51
N LEU A 167 -1.35 -16.31 -6.99
CA LEU A 167 -2.69 -16.62 -6.49
C LEU A 167 -3.07 -18.07 -6.80
N LEU A 168 -2.77 -18.54 -8.01
CA LEU A 168 -2.97 -19.93 -8.41
C LEU A 168 -2.17 -20.91 -7.54
N CYS A 169 -0.91 -20.62 -7.23
CA CYS A 169 -0.13 -21.45 -6.30
C CYS A 169 -0.81 -21.58 -4.93
N ALA A 170 -1.36 -20.50 -4.40
CA ALA A 170 -2.05 -20.50 -3.11
C ALA A 170 -3.35 -21.33 -3.13
N GLU A 171 -4.12 -21.24 -4.22
CA GLU A 171 -5.31 -22.08 -4.42
C GLU A 171 -4.96 -23.57 -4.52
N LEU A 172 -3.88 -23.91 -5.22
CA LEU A 172 -3.42 -25.30 -5.37
C LEU A 172 -2.96 -25.91 -4.04
N TRP A 173 -2.24 -25.14 -3.21
CA TRP A 173 -1.89 -25.58 -1.86
C TRP A 173 -3.14 -25.80 -1.00
N LYS A 174 -4.13 -24.91 -1.10
CA LYS A 174 -5.40 -25.05 -0.38
C LYS A 174 -6.20 -26.28 -0.85
N ALA A 175 -6.05 -26.66 -2.12
CA ALA A 175 -6.62 -27.87 -2.69
C ALA A 175 -5.85 -29.15 -2.33
N GLY A 176 -4.75 -29.04 -1.56
CA GLY A 176 -4.00 -30.19 -1.06
C GLY A 176 -2.84 -30.65 -1.95
N LEU A 177 -2.43 -29.87 -2.95
CA LEU A 177 -1.22 -30.19 -3.72
C LEU A 177 0.02 -29.84 -2.89
N ASP A 178 0.91 -30.82 -2.71
CA ASP A 178 2.15 -30.65 -1.95
C ASP A 178 3.18 -29.77 -2.68
N ARG A 179 4.07 -29.13 -1.92
CA ARG A 179 5.23 -28.43 -2.50
C ARG A 179 6.10 -29.40 -3.31
N GLY A 180 6.32 -29.08 -4.58
CA GLY A 180 7.07 -29.93 -5.52
C GLY A 180 6.21 -30.89 -6.35
N SER A 181 4.92 -31.04 -6.01
CA SER A 181 3.96 -31.76 -6.86
C SER A 181 3.53 -30.93 -8.08
N PHE A 182 3.79 -29.63 -8.11
CA PHE A 182 3.52 -28.78 -9.27
C PHE A 182 4.51 -27.62 -9.40
N TYR A 183 4.54 -27.02 -10.58
CA TYR A 183 5.12 -25.70 -10.81
C TYR A 183 4.30 -24.92 -11.84
N VAL A 184 4.28 -23.60 -11.70
CA VAL A 184 3.56 -22.69 -12.61
C VAL A 184 4.58 -21.92 -13.42
N THR A 185 4.36 -21.80 -14.73
CA THR A 185 5.22 -21.02 -15.63
C THR A 185 4.38 -20.09 -16.49
N ILE A 186 5.04 -19.08 -17.07
CA ILE A 186 4.44 -18.13 -17.99
C ILE A 186 5.11 -18.30 -19.35
N GLY A 187 4.34 -18.76 -20.34
CA GLY A 187 4.78 -19.01 -21.70
C GLY A 187 3.77 -18.43 -22.68
N GLY A 188 4.21 -17.88 -23.81
CA GLY A 188 3.30 -17.39 -24.86
C GLY A 188 2.31 -16.27 -24.46
N GLY A 189 2.40 -15.71 -23.24
CA GLY A 189 1.39 -14.79 -22.72
C GLY A 189 0.26 -15.47 -21.92
N GLU A 190 0.43 -16.74 -21.57
CA GLU A 190 -0.52 -17.56 -20.83
C GLU A 190 0.13 -18.21 -19.60
N LEU A 191 -0.71 -18.69 -18.67
CA LEU A 191 -0.29 -19.48 -17.52
C LEU A 191 -0.33 -20.96 -17.87
N HIS A 192 0.80 -21.64 -17.65
CA HIS A 192 0.89 -23.09 -17.76
C HIS A 192 1.16 -23.68 -16.38
N VAL A 193 0.34 -24.64 -15.97
CA VAL A 193 0.57 -25.41 -14.74
C VAL A 193 1.04 -26.80 -15.11
N TYR A 194 2.20 -27.17 -14.59
CA TYR A 194 2.75 -28.50 -14.71
C TYR A 194 2.58 -29.19 -13.37
N ALA A 195 1.72 -30.21 -13.31
CA ALA A 195 1.42 -30.93 -12.09
C ALA A 195 1.72 -32.43 -12.25
N ARG A 196 2.27 -33.01 -11.19
CA ARG A 196 2.39 -34.45 -10.93
C ARG A 196 1.36 -34.80 -9.88
N CYS A 197 0.31 -35.51 -10.27
CA CYS A 197 -0.68 -35.99 -9.33
C CYS A 197 -1.15 -37.38 -9.73
N GLU A 198 -1.68 -38.12 -8.77
CA GLU A 198 -2.28 -39.45 -8.99
C GLU A 198 -3.63 -39.37 -9.73
N ARG A 199 -4.34 -38.24 -9.65
CA ARG A 199 -5.70 -38.07 -10.18
C ARG A 199 -5.84 -36.76 -10.98
N PRO A 200 -5.47 -36.75 -12.27
CA PRO A 200 -5.57 -35.57 -13.13
C PRO A 200 -6.96 -34.95 -13.16
N GLU A 201 -7.99 -35.76 -13.00
CA GLU A 201 -9.40 -35.37 -12.97
C GLU A 201 -9.81 -34.63 -11.69
N ALA A 202 -8.98 -34.67 -10.64
CA ALA A 202 -9.22 -33.99 -9.37
C ALA A 202 -8.65 -32.56 -9.33
N MET A 203 -8.15 -32.03 -10.45
CA MET A 203 -7.60 -30.68 -10.50
C MET A 203 -8.68 -29.63 -10.14
N PRO A 204 -8.39 -28.71 -9.21
CA PRO A 204 -9.36 -27.71 -8.80
C PRO A 204 -9.70 -26.81 -9.98
N SER A 205 -10.98 -26.42 -10.09
CA SER A 205 -11.39 -25.40 -11.05
C SER A 205 -10.66 -24.10 -10.71
N CYS A 206 -9.94 -23.56 -11.68
CA CYS A 206 -9.19 -22.31 -11.52
C CYS A 206 -10.01 -21.13 -12.03
N ALA A 207 -9.97 -20.00 -11.32
CA ALA A 207 -10.58 -18.76 -11.79
C ALA A 207 -9.82 -18.10 -12.96
N TYR A 208 -8.64 -18.62 -13.30
CA TYR A 208 -7.77 -18.12 -14.37
C TYR A 208 -7.78 -19.08 -15.57
N PRO A 209 -7.69 -18.55 -16.81
CA PRO A 209 -7.43 -19.39 -17.98
C PRO A 209 -6.04 -20.00 -17.82
N VAL A 210 -6.00 -21.32 -17.63
CA VAL A 210 -4.78 -22.09 -17.38
C VAL A 210 -4.75 -23.27 -18.33
N GLU A 211 -3.62 -23.48 -18.99
CA GLU A 211 -3.34 -24.73 -19.67
C GLU A 211 -2.70 -25.72 -18.69
N TRP A 212 -3.33 -26.88 -18.55
CA TRP A 212 -2.88 -27.93 -17.64
C TRP A 212 -2.00 -28.94 -18.36
N HIS A 213 -0.80 -29.14 -17.85
CA HIS A 213 0.14 -30.16 -18.28
C HIS A 213 0.27 -31.18 -17.15
N VAL A 214 -0.50 -32.28 -17.22
CA VAL A 214 -0.54 -33.30 -16.17
C VAL A 214 0.21 -34.55 -16.63
N ALA A 215 1.23 -34.94 -15.87
CA ALA A 215 1.90 -36.22 -16.05
C ALA A 215 1.39 -37.21 -14.99
N GLU A 216 0.88 -38.36 -15.43
CA GLU A 216 0.48 -39.45 -14.55
C GLU A 216 1.72 -40.03 -13.85
N VAL A 217 1.72 -40.02 -12.52
CA VAL A 217 2.78 -40.66 -11.74
C VAL A 217 2.32 -42.08 -11.40
N LYS A 218 2.98 -43.08 -11.98
CA LYS A 218 2.86 -44.45 -11.50
C LYS A 218 3.58 -44.54 -10.16
N ILE A 219 2.81 -44.61 -9.08
CA ILE A 219 3.35 -44.97 -7.78
C ILE A 219 3.46 -46.48 -7.78
N ASP A 220 4.69 -46.98 -7.83
CA ASP A 220 4.92 -48.40 -7.57
C ASP A 220 4.34 -48.70 -6.18
N PRO A 221 3.46 -49.71 -6.06
CA PRO A 221 2.82 -50.02 -4.79
C PRO A 221 3.92 -50.19 -3.75
N VAL A 222 3.81 -49.41 -2.66
CA VAL A 222 4.76 -49.49 -1.53
C VAL A 222 4.85 -50.96 -1.16
N SER A 223 6.02 -51.56 -1.37
CA SER A 223 6.24 -52.97 -1.07
C SER A 223 5.96 -53.16 0.42
N THR A 224 4.82 -53.75 0.74
CA THR A 224 4.52 -54.24 2.09
C THR A 224 5.40 -55.46 2.32
N GLU A 225 6.70 -55.23 2.53
CA GLU A 225 7.57 -56.27 3.09
C GLU A 225 7.09 -56.56 4.50
N ALA A 226 6.70 -57.82 4.68
CA ALA A 226 6.06 -58.37 5.86
C ALA A 226 6.96 -58.22 7.11
N ALA A 227 6.36 -57.75 8.20
CA ALA A 227 6.86 -57.91 9.56
C ALA A 227 6.47 -59.28 10.12
#